data_AF-A0A1M7MWD3-F1
#
_entry.id   AF-A0A1M7MWD3-F1
#
_cell.length_a   1.000
_cell.length_b   1.000
_cell.length_c   1.000
_cell.angle_alpha   90.00
_cell.angle_beta   90.00
_cell.angle_gamma   90.00
#
_symmetry.space_group_name_H-M   'P 1'
#
loop_
_entity.id
_entity.type
_entity.pdbx_description
1 polymer ?
#
loop_
_entity_poly.entity_id
_entity_poly.type
_entity_poly.pdbx_seq_one_letter_code
_entity_poly.pdbx_strand_id
1 'polypeptide(L)'
;MKIEKVNVLGGAIISLLTAILGQYWFLFAGFLFLNVVDYVTGWIKAKYWKHNESSAIGAKGIVKKVFYWLIIMIAFFISYCFVQMGDMLGINLAFVQLFGWFTLATYIINEIRSIIENGVEMGYNVPKFLITGLDITQKLLDAQTKLEESDGEKNE
;
A
#
# COMPACT_ATOMS: atom_id res chain seq x y z
N MET A 1 -8.90 18.89 31.08
CA MET A 1 -9.89 17.79 30.92
C MET A 1 -10.12 17.28 29.49
N LYS A 2 -10.56 18.09 28.49
CA LYS A 2 -10.76 17.57 27.11
C LYS A 2 -9.45 17.21 26.38
N ILE A 3 -8.40 18.04 26.54
CA ILE A 3 -7.08 17.82 25.92
C ILE A 3 -6.40 16.56 26.50
N GLU A 4 -6.50 16.35 27.81
CA GLU A 4 -5.93 15.17 28.50
C GLU A 4 -6.61 13.86 28.08
N LYS A 5 -7.94 13.84 27.92
CA LYS A 5 -8.66 12.65 27.44
C LYS A 5 -8.32 12.29 25.99
N VAL A 6 -8.13 13.29 25.12
CA VAL A 6 -7.68 13.07 23.73
C VAL A 6 -6.27 12.51 23.69
N ASN A 7 -5.38 13.00 24.56
CA ASN A 7 -4.01 12.47 24.67
C ASN A 7 -3.96 11.05 25.27
N VAL A 8 -4.81 10.74 26.25
CA VAL A 8 -4.91 9.41 26.86
C VAL A 8 -5.51 8.40 25.88
N LEU A 9 -6.58 8.77 25.16
CA LEU A 9 -7.19 7.90 24.15
C LEU A 9 -6.24 7.68 22.96
N GLY A 10 -5.56 8.74 22.50
CA GLY A 10 -4.53 8.64 21.48
C GLY A 10 -3.37 7.75 21.92
N GLY A 11 -2.89 7.92 23.16
CA GLY A 11 -1.85 7.07 23.74
C GLY A 11 -2.26 5.61 23.86
N ALA A 12 -3.51 5.32 24.23
CA ALA A 12 -4.04 3.96 24.32
C ALA A 12 -4.12 3.29 22.93
N ILE A 13 -4.57 4.02 21.91
CA ILE A 13 -4.60 3.54 20.52
C ILE A 13 -3.18 3.28 20.02
N ILE A 14 -2.24 4.20 20.24
CA ILE A 14 -0.84 4.04 19.85
C ILE A 14 -0.21 2.84 20.56
N SER A 15 -0.46 2.66 21.86
CA SER A 15 0.09 1.54 22.62
C SER A 15 -0.50 0.21 22.17
N LEU A 16 -1.81 0.15 21.86
CA LEU A 16 -2.47 -1.04 21.33
C LEU A 16 -1.97 -1.39 19.93
N LEU A 17 -1.84 -0.40 19.04
CA LEU A 17 -1.30 -0.59 17.70
C LEU A 17 0.16 -1.02 17.74
N THR A 18 0.97 -0.45 18.64
CA THR A 18 2.37 -0.88 18.84
C THR A 18 2.45 -2.31 19.38
N ALA A 19 1.53 -2.70 20.26
CA ALA A 19 1.49 -4.06 20.80
C ALA A 19 1.11 -5.11 19.75
N ILE A 20 0.22 -4.77 18.80
CA ILE A 20 -0.27 -5.71 17.77
C ILE A 20 0.63 -5.72 16.54
N LEU A 21 1.09 -4.55 16.08
CA LEU A 21 1.82 -4.38 14.81
C LEU A 21 3.33 -4.13 15.01
N GLY A 22 3.78 -4.05 16.27
CA GLY A 22 5.18 -3.83 16.63
C GLY A 22 5.65 -2.38 16.45
N GLN A 23 6.97 -2.21 16.46
CA GLN A 23 7.65 -0.89 16.38
C GLN A 23 7.26 -0.07 15.14
N TYR A 24 6.87 -0.73 14.06
CA TYR A 24 6.60 -0.10 12.76
C TYR A 24 5.11 0.09 12.45
N TRP A 25 4.25 0.06 13.48
CA TRP A 25 2.80 0.22 13.34
C TRP A 25 2.40 1.49 12.54
N PHE A 26 3.20 2.56 12.62
CA PHE A 26 2.96 3.82 11.93
C PHE A 26 2.96 3.68 10.40
N LEU A 27 3.66 2.68 9.84
CA LEU A 27 3.64 2.40 8.39
C LEU A 27 2.28 1.85 7.97
N PHE A 28 1.70 0.94 8.75
CA PHE A 28 0.35 0.41 8.52
C PHE A 28 -0.71 1.48 8.73
N ALA A 29 -0.57 2.32 9.76
CA ALA A 29 -1.47 3.45 9.98
C ALA A 29 -1.38 4.48 8.84
N GLY A 30 -0.17 4.78 8.36
CA GLY A 30 0.05 5.62 7.19
C GLY A 30 -0.56 5.04 5.92
N PHE A 31 -0.40 3.73 5.70
CA PHE A 31 -1.04 3.03 4.58
C PHE A 31 -2.57 3.08 4.68
N LEU A 32 -3.15 2.85 5.86
CA LEU A 32 -4.59 2.97 6.09
C LEU A 32 -5.08 4.39 5.80
N PHE A 33 -4.35 5.41 6.26
CA PHE A 33 -4.68 6.80 5.97
C PHE A 33 -4.68 7.10 4.47
N LEU A 34 -3.65 6.64 3.73
CA LEU A 34 -3.59 6.77 2.28
C LEU A 34 -4.77 6.07 1.59
N ASN A 35 -5.14 4.86 2.03
CA ASN A 35 -6.32 4.16 1.54
C ASN A 35 -7.60 4.98 1.72
N VAL A 36 -7.78 5.65 2.87
CA VAL A 36 -8.95 6.50 3.10
C VAL A 36 -8.93 7.72 2.19
N VAL A 37 -7.80 8.43 2.10
CA VAL A 37 -7.65 9.62 1.24
C VAL A 37 -7.88 9.26 -0.23
N ASP A 38 -7.28 8.18 -0.71
CA ASP A 38 -7.46 7.72 -2.08
C ASP A 38 -8.93 7.36 -2.37
N TYR A 39 -9.61 6.72 -1.42
CA TYR A 39 -11.02 6.34 -1.60
C TYR A 39 -11.90 7.59 -1.69
N VAL A 40 -11.69 8.55 -0.79
CA VAL A 40 -12.43 9.81 -0.77
C VAL A 40 -12.16 10.61 -2.04
N THR A 41 -10.91 10.75 -2.48
CA THR A 41 -10.56 11.48 -3.71
C THR A 41 -11.14 10.80 -4.95
N GLY A 42 -11.08 9.47 -5.03
CA GLY A 42 -11.69 8.70 -6.12
C GLY A 42 -13.22 8.81 -6.16
N TRP A 43 -13.87 8.83 -4.99
CA TRP A 43 -15.31 9.05 -4.88
C TRP A 43 -15.72 10.47 -5.30
N ILE A 44 -15.01 11.50 -4.83
CA ILE A 44 -15.23 12.89 -5.24
C ILE A 44 -15.09 13.03 -6.76
N LYS A 45 -14.06 12.42 -7.35
CA LYS A 45 -13.84 12.38 -8.80
C LYS A 45 -15.02 11.75 -9.54
N ALA A 46 -15.48 10.58 -9.10
CA ALA A 46 -16.59 9.88 -9.74
C ALA A 46 -17.90 10.70 -9.69
N LYS A 47 -18.16 11.34 -8.55
CA LYS A 47 -19.35 12.16 -8.29
C LYS A 47 -19.38 13.46 -9.09
N TYR A 48 -18.33 14.27 -8.95
CA TYR A 48 -18.35 15.66 -9.43
C TYR A 48 -17.76 15.84 -10.83
N TRP A 49 -16.81 14.98 -11.26
CA TRP A 49 -16.18 15.10 -12.58
C TRP A 49 -16.71 14.11 -13.60
N LYS A 50 -17.05 12.89 -13.19
CA LYS A 50 -17.56 11.85 -14.11
C LYS A 50 -19.09 11.76 -14.13
N HIS A 51 -19.79 12.51 -13.26
CA HIS A 51 -21.25 12.48 -13.08
C HIS A 51 -21.82 11.05 -13.01
N ASN A 52 -21.05 10.11 -12.48
CA ASN A 52 -21.38 8.70 -12.47
C ASN A 52 -21.31 8.19 -11.02
N GLU A 53 -22.35 8.50 -10.25
CA GLU A 53 -22.53 8.00 -8.90
C GLU A 53 -23.12 6.58 -8.96
N SER A 54 -22.27 5.59 -9.18
CA SER A 54 -22.63 4.19 -8.98
C SER A 54 -22.02 3.66 -7.70
N SER A 55 -22.88 3.12 -6.82
CA SER A 55 -22.47 2.40 -5.60
C SER A 55 -21.47 1.27 -5.91
N ALA A 56 -21.57 0.66 -7.11
CA ALA A 56 -20.64 -0.36 -7.56
C ALA A 56 -19.20 0.14 -7.74
N ILE A 57 -19.00 1.41 -8.13
CA ILE A 57 -17.67 2.01 -8.29
C ILE A 57 -17.01 2.18 -6.91
N GLY A 58 -17.76 2.68 -5.93
CA GLY A 58 -17.31 2.80 -4.55
C GLY A 58 -17.00 1.43 -3.91
N ALA A 59 -17.92 0.46 -4.06
CA ALA A 59 -17.71 -0.89 -3.55
C ALA A 59 -16.47 -1.56 -4.15
N LYS A 60 -16.25 -1.42 -5.46
CA LYS A 60 -15.06 -1.95 -6.15
C LYS A 60 -13.77 -1.32 -5.60
N GLY A 61 -13.79 -0.02 -5.28
CA GLY A 61 -12.67 0.66 -4.63
C GLY A 61 -12.33 0.08 -3.25
N ILE A 62 -13.34 -0.21 -2.43
CA ILE A 62 -13.14 -0.81 -1.09
C ILE A 62 -12.60 -2.24 -1.21
N VAL A 63 -13.18 -3.07 -2.08
CA VAL A 63 -12.73 -4.46 -2.28
C VAL A 63 -11.27 -4.51 -2.71
N LYS A 64 -10.86 -3.64 -3.65
CA LYS A 64 -9.46 -3.52 -4.08
C LYS A 64 -8.51 -3.28 -2.90
N LYS A 65 -8.88 -2.38 -2.00
CA LYS A 65 -8.08 -2.01 -0.82
C LYS A 65 -7.99 -3.12 0.21
N VAL A 66 -9.11 -3.79 0.48
CA VAL A 66 -9.12 -4.99 1.35
C VAL A 66 -8.20 -6.08 0.80
N PHE A 67 -8.17 -6.25 -0.53
CA PHE A 67 -7.28 -7.23 -1.15
C PHE A 67 -5.79 -6.86 -1.00
N TYR A 68 -5.44 -5.56 -1.01
CA TYR A 68 -4.08 -5.12 -0.71
C TYR A 68 -3.65 -5.50 0.71
N TRP A 69 -4.52 -5.31 1.69
CA TRP A 69 -4.26 -5.76 3.07
C TRP A 69 -4.07 -7.28 3.16
N LEU A 70 -4.87 -8.06 2.43
CA LEU A 70 -4.72 -9.51 2.37
C LEU A 70 -3.34 -9.91 1.81
N ILE A 71 -2.91 -9.31 0.71
CA ILE A 71 -1.61 -9.62 0.09
C ILE A 71 -0.45 -9.21 1.02
N ILE A 72 -0.55 -8.07 1.68
CA ILE A 72 0.46 -7.64 2.67
C ILE A 72 0.56 -8.69 3.79
N MET A 73 -0.56 -9.13 4.36
CA MET A 73 -0.55 -10.16 5.41
C MET A 73 0.07 -11.47 4.92
N ILE A 74 -0.28 -11.92 3.71
CA ILE A 74 0.30 -13.12 3.11
C ILE A 74 1.81 -12.96 2.91
N ALA A 75 2.28 -11.82 2.42
CA ALA A 75 3.71 -11.57 2.21
C ALA A 75 4.50 -11.65 3.53
N PHE A 76 4.01 -10.99 4.59
CA PHE A 76 4.62 -11.07 5.92
C PHE A 76 4.57 -12.48 6.52
N PHE A 77 3.45 -13.20 6.33
CA PHE A 77 3.30 -14.57 6.80
C PHE A 77 4.27 -15.53 6.11
N ILE A 78 4.37 -15.44 4.78
CA ILE A 78 5.33 -16.25 4.01
C ILE A 78 6.76 -15.93 4.47
N SER A 79 7.14 -14.66 4.53
CA SER A 79 8.46 -14.26 5.02
C SER A 79 8.77 -14.84 6.41
N TYR A 80 7.82 -14.79 7.34
CA TYR A 80 7.96 -15.38 8.66
C TYR A 80 8.19 -16.90 8.59
N CYS A 81 7.38 -17.62 7.81
CA CYS A 81 7.53 -19.06 7.62
C CYS A 81 8.92 -19.43 7.07
N PHE A 82 9.44 -18.66 6.11
CA PHE A 82 10.79 -18.87 5.56
C PHE A 82 11.89 -18.64 6.59
N VAL A 83 11.76 -17.63 7.47
CA VAL A 83 12.70 -17.42 8.58
C VAL A 83 12.70 -18.63 9.51
N GLN A 84 11.51 -19.11 9.90
CA GLN A 84 11.39 -20.29 10.79
C GLN A 84 11.97 -21.56 10.14
N MET A 85 11.75 -21.77 8.85
CA MET A 85 12.37 -22.89 8.12
C MET A 85 13.89 -22.74 8.03
N GLY A 86 14.40 -21.52 7.82
CA GLY A 86 15.82 -21.24 7.84
C GLY A 86 16.48 -21.62 9.15
N ASP A 87 15.86 -21.25 10.27
CA ASP A 87 16.34 -21.59 11.61
C ASP A 87 16.39 -23.12 11.81
N MET A 88 15.39 -23.87 11.32
CA MET A 88 15.39 -25.34 11.36
C MET A 88 16.50 -25.97 10.51
N LEU A 89 16.85 -25.35 9.38
CA LEU A 89 17.88 -25.82 8.45
C LEU A 89 19.29 -25.31 8.79
N GLY A 90 19.43 -24.44 9.80
CA GLY A 90 20.68 -23.78 10.14
C GLY A 90 21.13 -22.71 9.13
N ILE A 91 20.21 -22.16 8.34
CA ILE A 91 20.45 -21.12 7.33
C ILE A 91 19.83 -19.81 7.81
N ASN A 92 20.56 -18.70 7.73
CA ASN A 92 20.01 -17.38 8.05
C ASN A 92 19.17 -16.85 6.89
N LEU A 93 17.83 -16.92 7.02
CA LEU A 93 16.87 -16.33 6.08
C LEU A 93 16.21 -15.05 6.61
N ALA A 94 16.83 -14.34 7.55
CA ALA A 94 16.27 -13.10 8.11
C ALA A 94 16.00 -12.02 7.05
N PHE A 95 16.78 -12.00 5.97
CA PHE A 95 16.59 -11.06 4.86
C PHE A 95 15.25 -11.23 4.14
N VAL A 96 14.62 -12.42 4.18
CA VAL A 96 13.33 -12.70 3.52
C VAL A 96 12.20 -11.86 4.15
N GLN A 97 12.37 -11.41 5.39
CA GLN A 97 11.48 -10.45 6.03
C GLN A 97 11.34 -9.14 5.23
N LEU A 98 12.36 -8.77 4.44
CA LEU A 98 12.32 -7.59 3.58
C LEU A 98 11.24 -7.69 2.50
N PHE A 99 10.83 -8.89 2.07
CA PHE A 99 9.77 -9.03 1.08
C PHE A 99 8.41 -8.54 1.62
N GLY A 100 8.07 -8.82 2.87
CA GLY A 100 6.88 -8.25 3.52
C GLY A 100 6.91 -6.72 3.53
N TRP A 101 8.06 -6.14 3.91
CA TRP A 101 8.25 -4.69 3.94
C TRP A 101 8.22 -4.06 2.55
N PHE A 102 8.82 -4.72 1.56
CA PHE A 102 8.83 -4.28 0.17
C PHE A 102 7.42 -4.30 -0.42
N THR A 103 6.64 -5.35 -0.17
CA THR A 103 5.23 -5.43 -0.58
C THR A 103 4.41 -4.29 0.01
N LEU A 104 4.57 -3.98 1.31
CA LEU A 104 3.92 -2.84 1.94
C LEU A 104 4.32 -1.51 1.26
N ALA A 105 5.61 -1.30 1.01
CA ALA A 105 6.10 -0.10 0.34
C ALA A 105 5.52 0.06 -1.08
N THR A 106 5.44 -1.03 -1.84
CA THR A 106 4.84 -1.05 -3.19
C THR A 106 3.38 -0.63 -3.14
N TYR A 107 2.59 -1.13 -2.18
CA TYR A 107 1.20 -0.70 -2.04
C TYR A 107 1.05 0.76 -1.59
N ILE A 108 1.94 1.25 -0.72
CA ILE A 108 1.96 2.68 -0.35
C ILE A 108 2.19 3.56 -1.59
N ILE A 109 3.17 3.21 -2.43
CA ILE A 109 3.46 3.93 -3.67
C ILE A 109 2.26 3.89 -4.62
N ASN A 110 1.57 2.74 -4.70
CA ASN A 110 0.37 2.59 -5.51
C ASN A 110 -0.78 3.49 -5.05
N GLU A 111 -1.02 3.64 -3.74
CA GLU A 111 -2.05 4.55 -3.23
C GLU A 111 -1.67 6.02 -3.47
N ILE A 112 -0.39 6.39 -3.27
CA ILE A 112 0.10 7.74 -3.58
C ILE A 112 -0.12 8.06 -5.07
N ARG A 113 0.15 7.08 -5.95
CA ARG A 113 -0.11 7.23 -7.38
C ARG A 113 -1.57 7.49 -7.68
N SER A 114 -2.45 6.68 -7.13
CA SER A 114 -3.89 6.79 -7.36
C SER A 114 -4.40 8.16 -6.90
N ILE A 115 -3.89 8.70 -5.78
CA ILE A 115 -4.21 10.06 -5.31
C ILE A 115 -3.73 11.13 -6.29
N ILE A 116 -2.48 11.03 -6.77
CA ILE A 116 -1.92 11.97 -7.75
C ILE A 116 -2.75 11.97 -9.04
N GLU A 117 -3.07 10.79 -9.56
CA GLU A 117 -3.89 10.61 -10.76
C GLU A 117 -5.29 11.21 -10.58
N ASN A 118 -5.93 10.96 -9.42
CA ASN A 118 -7.21 11.58 -9.09
C ASN A 118 -7.10 13.12 -9.09
N GLY A 119 -6.03 13.68 -8.51
CA GLY A 119 -5.77 15.11 -8.49
C GLY A 119 -5.61 15.72 -9.89
N VAL A 120 -4.81 15.07 -10.74
CA VAL A 120 -4.58 15.49 -12.13
C VAL A 120 -5.87 15.42 -12.96
N GLU A 121 -6.65 14.34 -12.85
CA GLU A 121 -7.95 14.20 -13.54
C GLU A 121 -8.96 15.27 -13.11
N MET A 122 -8.92 15.70 -11.84
CA MET A 122 -9.77 16.77 -11.33
C MET A 122 -9.29 18.19 -11.74
N GLY A 123 -8.15 18.30 -12.44
CA GLY A 123 -7.59 19.57 -12.89
C GLY A 123 -6.76 20.32 -11.84
N TYR A 124 -6.39 19.67 -10.72
CA TYR A 124 -5.48 20.26 -9.75
C TYR A 124 -4.05 20.29 -10.30
N ASN A 125 -3.33 21.38 -9.99
CA ASN A 125 -1.97 21.58 -10.48
C ASN A 125 -0.97 20.79 -9.62
N VAL A 126 -0.81 19.51 -9.92
CA VAL A 126 0.15 18.63 -9.22
C VAL A 126 1.58 18.90 -9.72
N PRO A 127 2.58 19.04 -8.84
CA PRO A 127 3.96 19.24 -9.24
C PRO A 127 4.44 18.20 -10.26
N LYS A 128 5.00 18.66 -11.38
CA LYS A 128 5.41 17.80 -12.50
C LYS A 128 6.38 16.70 -12.09
N PHE A 129 7.25 16.93 -11.12
CA PHE A 129 8.19 15.90 -10.65
C PHE A 129 7.48 14.66 -10.06
N LEU A 130 6.31 14.84 -9.43
CA LEU A 130 5.49 13.75 -8.90
C LEU A 130 4.80 12.97 -10.02
N ILE A 131 4.44 13.64 -11.11
CA ILE A 131 3.83 12.99 -12.29
C ILE A 131 4.91 12.22 -13.07
N THR A 132 6.03 12.88 -13.35
CA THR A 132 7.13 12.34 -14.16
C THR A 132 7.89 11.22 -13.44
N GLY A 133 8.17 11.35 -12.13
CA GLY A 133 8.86 10.31 -11.38
C GLY A 133 8.07 9.00 -11.34
N LEU A 134 6.74 9.11 -11.26
CA LEU A 134 5.82 7.99 -11.17
C LEU A 134 5.63 7.26 -12.50
N ASP A 135 5.55 8.02 -13.60
CA ASP A 135 5.45 7.50 -14.96
C ASP A 135 6.74 6.79 -15.38
N ILE A 136 7.90 7.34 -15.01
CA ILE A 136 9.20 6.68 -15.20
C ILE A 136 9.28 5.38 -14.37
N THR A 137 8.85 5.41 -13.11
CA THR A 137 8.85 4.21 -12.26
C THR A 137 7.95 3.12 -12.84
N GLN A 138 6.79 3.49 -13.41
CA GLN A 138 5.91 2.54 -14.08
C GLN A 138 6.56 1.91 -15.31
N LYS A 139 7.14 2.73 -16.18
CA LYS A 139 7.83 2.25 -17.38
C LYS A 139 9.00 1.32 -17.05
N LEU A 140 9.74 1.61 -15.98
CA LEU A 140 10.84 0.76 -15.52
C LEU A 140 10.35 -0.56 -14.91
N LEU A 141 9.29 -0.52 -14.10
CA LEU A 141 8.66 -1.74 -13.56
C LEU A 141 8.10 -2.62 -14.68
N ASP A 142 7.33 -2.05 -15.60
CA ASP A 142 6.75 -2.79 -16.73
C ASP A 142 7.83 -3.37 -17.66
N ALA A 143 8.95 -2.67 -17.81
CA ALA A 143 10.10 -3.19 -18.55
C ALA A 143 10.78 -4.35 -17.81
N GLN A 144 10.94 -4.27 -16.48
CA GLN A 144 11.52 -5.36 -15.70
C GLN A 144 10.61 -6.59 -15.64
N THR A 145 9.32 -6.42 -15.41
CA THR A 145 8.36 -7.54 -15.40
C THR A 145 8.30 -8.25 -16.74
N LYS A 146 8.33 -7.53 -17.86
CA LYS A 146 8.40 -8.14 -19.20
C LYS A 146 9.71 -8.89 -19.46
N LEU A 147 10.82 -8.43 -18.89
CA LEU A 147 12.11 -9.12 -18.99
C LEU A 147 12.07 -10.43 -18.19
N GLU A 148 11.51 -10.41 -16.98
CA GLU A 148 11.32 -11.61 -16.12
C GLU A 148 10.39 -12.64 -16.77
N GLU A 149 9.30 -12.22 -17.40
CA GLU A 149 8.39 -13.11 -18.15
C GLU A 149 9.10 -13.74 -19.37
N SER A 150 9.95 -12.99 -20.07
CA SER A 150 10.67 -13.47 -21.26
C SER A 150 11.84 -14.41 -20.97
N ASP A 151 12.41 -14.34 -19.76
CA ASP A 151 13.46 -15.26 -19.29
C ASP A 151 12.88 -16.51 -18.62
N GLY A 152 11.62 -16.46 -18.17
CA GLY A 152 10.86 -17.64 -17.71
C GLY A 152 10.44 -18.57 -18.85
N GLU A 153 9.96 -18.04 -19.98
CA GLU A 153 9.52 -18.83 -21.15
C GLU A 153 10.67 -19.51 -21.93
N LYS A 154 11.93 -19.09 -21.72
CA LYS A 154 13.10 -19.74 -22.38
C LYS A 154 13.64 -20.95 -21.64
N ASN A 155 13.18 -21.19 -20.41
CA ASN A 155 13.68 -22.26 -19.53
C ASN A 155 12.65 -23.36 -19.24
N GLU A 156 11.47 -23.32 -19.88
CA GLU A 156 10.50 -24.42 -20.01
C GLU A 156 10.56 -25.03 -21.41
#